data_AF-A0A938DH59-F1
#
_entry.id   AF-A0A938DH59-F1
#
_cell.length_a   1.000
_cell.length_b   1.000
_cell.length_c   1.000
_cell.angle_alpha   90.00
_cell.angle_beta   90.00
_cell.angle_gamma   90.00
#
_symmetry.space_group_name_H-M   'P 1'
#
loop_
_entity.id
_entity.type
_entity.pdbx_description
1 polymer ?
#
loop_
_entity_poly.entity_id
_entity_poly.type
_entity_poly.pdbx_seq_one_letter_code
_entity_poly.pdbx_strand_id
1 'polypeptide(L)'
;MLDRRKWLDRMQPQTLQIAIWLLYINGFFALVELVDGGGVLHYFRVRYAFGFIIGLAIVAAYVLGGFLMANERKLGWRVAVGAAASPFVLTFIAYSQIGASLRFRIFGASLVSFAFDVAVLALLLHPQSREHQRIWYH
;
A
#
# COMPACT_ATOMS: atom_id res chain seq x y z
N MET A 1 -2.95 11.61 21.61
CA MET A 1 -4.05 10.61 21.66
C MET A 1 -4.54 10.37 20.23
N LEU A 2 -5.03 9.18 19.88
CA LEU A 2 -5.54 8.91 18.53
C LEU A 2 -6.92 9.58 18.36
N ASP A 3 -7.06 10.46 17.36
CA ASP A 3 -8.35 11.02 16.97
C ASP A 3 -8.98 10.12 15.89
N ARG A 4 -10.08 9.46 16.25
CA ARG A 4 -10.82 8.54 15.38
C ARG A 4 -11.49 9.24 14.20
N ARG A 5 -11.63 10.56 14.23
CA ARG A 5 -12.20 11.36 13.15
C ARG A 5 -11.13 11.92 12.21
N LYS A 6 -9.85 11.88 12.60
CA LYS A 6 -8.71 12.38 11.82
C LYS A 6 -8.21 11.29 10.85
N TRP A 7 -8.81 11.23 9.67
CA TRP A 7 -8.40 10.35 8.57
C TRP A 7 -7.40 11.00 7.62
N LEU A 8 -7.37 12.34 7.60
CA LEU A 8 -6.47 13.16 6.82
C LEU A 8 -6.04 14.34 7.66
N ASP A 9 -4.77 14.72 7.53
CA ASP A 9 -4.23 15.90 8.18
C ASP A 9 -3.82 16.94 7.14
N ARG A 10 -4.45 18.12 7.20
CA ARG A 10 -4.16 19.24 6.30
C ARG A 10 -2.88 19.98 6.66
N MET A 11 -2.33 19.77 7.86
CA MET A 11 -1.09 20.39 8.31
C MET A 11 0.15 19.64 7.83
N GLN A 12 -0.01 18.44 7.25
CA GLN A 12 1.09 17.67 6.68
C GLN A 12 1.58 18.30 5.36
N PRO A 13 2.83 18.03 4.95
CA PRO A 13 3.32 18.42 3.63
C PRO A 13 2.44 17.81 2.53
N GLN A 14 2.29 18.54 1.42
CA GLN A 14 1.47 18.10 0.28
C GLN A 14 1.86 16.69 -0.21
N THR A 15 3.15 16.35 -0.21
CA THR A 15 3.63 15.02 -0.61
C THR A 15 3.07 13.91 0.26
N LEU A 16 3.02 14.13 1.58
CA LEU A 16 2.54 13.15 2.54
C LEU A 16 1.01 13.04 2.51
N GLN A 17 0.31 14.16 2.31
CA GLN A 17 -1.14 14.16 2.10
C GLN A 17 -1.52 13.34 0.86
N ILE A 18 -0.82 13.55 -0.26
CA ILE A 18 -1.05 12.76 -1.49
C ILE A 18 -0.73 11.29 -1.24
N ALA A 19 0.34 10.96 -0.50
CA ALA A 19 0.67 9.58 -0.16
C ALA A 19 -0.47 8.90 0.63
N ILE A 20 -1.09 9.59 1.59
CA ILE A 20 -2.23 9.06 2.36
C ILE A 20 -3.43 8.82 1.46
N TRP A 21 -3.75 9.75 0.56
CA TRP A 21 -4.82 9.56 -0.42
C TRP A 21 -4.59 8.33 -1.29
N LEU A 22 -3.38 8.18 -1.83
CA LEU A 22 -3.06 7.04 -2.67
C LEU A 22 -3.04 5.73 -1.88
N LEU A 23 -2.65 5.72 -0.60
CA LEU A 23 -2.78 4.53 0.25
C LEU A 23 -4.23 4.07 0.37
N TYR A 24 -5.18 4.99 0.57
CA TYR A 24 -6.59 4.64 0.64
C TYR A 24 -7.14 4.14 -0.70
N ILE A 25 -6.74 4.78 -1.80
CA ILE A 25 -7.13 4.37 -3.16
C ILE A 25 -6.56 2.98 -3.48
N ASN A 26 -5.27 2.75 -3.26
CA ASN A 26 -4.64 1.44 -3.48
C ASN A 26 -5.23 0.38 -2.54
N GLY A 27 -5.52 0.73 -1.29
CA GLY A 27 -6.21 -0.16 -0.35
C GLY A 27 -7.61 -0.57 -0.82
N PHE A 28 -8.36 0.37 -1.42
CA PHE A 28 -9.66 0.08 -2.03
C PHE A 28 -9.51 -0.88 -3.22
N PHE A 29 -8.59 -0.62 -4.16
CA PHE A 29 -8.37 -1.52 -5.29
C PHE A 29 -7.86 -2.90 -4.85
N ALA A 30 -6.99 -2.96 -3.83
CA ALA A 30 -6.55 -4.21 -3.23
C ALA A 30 -7.72 -4.99 -2.62
N LEU A 31 -8.70 -4.31 -2.01
CA LEU A 31 -9.92 -4.95 -1.51
C LEU A 31 -10.79 -5.49 -2.64
N VAL A 32 -11.01 -4.69 -3.70
CA VAL A 32 -11.76 -5.12 -4.89
C VAL A 32 -11.09 -6.35 -5.51
N GLU A 33 -9.77 -6.32 -5.67
CA GLU A 33 -9.00 -7.43 -6.18
C GLU A 33 -9.11 -8.68 -5.29
N LEU A 34 -9.11 -8.50 -3.96
CA LEU A 34 -9.27 -9.59 -3.02
C LEU A 34 -10.67 -10.21 -3.05
N VAL A 35 -11.73 -9.45 -3.32
CA VAL A 35 -13.13 -9.90 -3.26
C VAL A 35 -13.64 -10.32 -4.65
N ASP A 36 -13.59 -9.43 -5.63
CA ASP A 36 -14.15 -9.60 -6.97
C ASP A 36 -13.18 -10.34 -7.90
N GLY A 37 -11.88 -10.19 -7.66
CA GLY A 37 -10.82 -10.88 -8.39
C GLY A 37 -10.06 -10.02 -9.40
N GLY A 38 -9.31 -10.67 -10.29
CA GLY A 38 -8.64 -10.02 -11.42
C GLY A 38 -7.18 -9.60 -11.20
N GLY A 39 -6.60 -9.87 -10.04
CA GLY A 39 -5.19 -9.54 -9.77
C GLY A 39 -4.43 -10.56 -8.93
N VAL A 40 -3.28 -10.12 -8.43
CA VAL A 40 -2.31 -10.87 -7.63
C VAL A 40 -2.88 -11.33 -6.28
N LEU A 41 -3.59 -10.49 -5.52
CA LEU A 41 -4.24 -10.86 -4.26
C LEU A 41 -5.28 -11.95 -4.47
N HIS A 42 -6.03 -11.89 -5.57
CA HIS A 42 -6.94 -12.97 -5.95
C HIS A 42 -6.19 -14.28 -6.21
N TYR A 43 -5.06 -14.22 -6.92
CA TYR A 43 -4.20 -15.38 -7.15
C TYR A 43 -3.78 -16.02 -5.82
N PHE A 44 -3.28 -15.24 -4.85
CA PHE A 44 -2.91 -15.76 -3.54
C PHE A 44 -4.11 -16.33 -2.77
N ARG A 45 -5.27 -15.66 -2.82
CA ARG A 45 -6.53 -16.10 -2.21
C ARG A 45 -6.94 -17.49 -2.69
N VAL A 46 -6.88 -17.74 -4.00
CA VAL A 46 -7.31 -19.01 -4.60
C VAL A 46 -6.24 -20.09 -4.43
N ARG A 47 -4.96 -19.72 -4.43
CA ARG A 47 -3.84 -20.68 -4.40
C ARG A 47 -3.50 -21.19 -2.99
N TYR A 48 -3.66 -20.36 -1.96
CA TYR A 48 -3.23 -20.67 -0.61
C TYR A 48 -4.39 -20.64 0.39
N ALA A 49 -4.43 -21.60 1.33
CA ALA A 49 -5.48 -21.70 2.34
C ALA A 49 -5.64 -20.41 3.18
N PHE A 50 -4.52 -19.76 3.52
CA PHE A 50 -4.50 -18.49 4.27
C PHE A 50 -4.45 -17.25 3.37
N GLY A 51 -4.57 -17.40 2.05
CA GLY A 51 -4.42 -16.31 1.09
C GLY A 51 -5.43 -15.18 1.30
N PHE A 52 -6.66 -15.51 1.68
CA PHE A 52 -7.68 -14.51 2.02
C PHE A 52 -7.29 -13.66 3.24
N ILE A 53 -6.78 -14.30 4.29
CA ILE A 53 -6.36 -13.61 5.53
C ILE A 53 -5.15 -12.72 5.26
N ILE A 54 -4.18 -13.21 4.47
CA ILE A 54 -3.02 -12.42 4.04
C ILE A 54 -3.47 -11.19 3.24
N GLY A 55 -4.36 -11.38 2.26
CA GLY A 55 -4.92 -10.28 1.48
C GLY A 55 -5.64 -9.26 2.36
N LEU A 56 -6.45 -9.71 3.33
CA LEU A 56 -7.15 -8.82 4.24
C LEU A 56 -6.17 -8.05 5.15
N ALA A 57 -5.08 -8.69 5.59
CA ALA A 57 -4.04 -8.02 6.35
C ALA A 57 -3.33 -6.92 5.53
N ILE A 58 -3.12 -7.14 4.23
CA ILE A 58 -2.55 -6.13 3.33
C ILE A 58 -3.51 -4.95 3.15
N VAL A 59 -4.79 -5.21 2.89
CA VAL A 59 -5.82 -4.17 2.81
C VAL A 59 -5.89 -3.37 4.11
N ALA A 60 -5.88 -4.05 5.26
CA ALA A 60 -5.84 -3.41 6.56
C ALA A 60 -4.57 -2.56 6.74
N ALA A 61 -3.41 -3.01 6.25
CA ALA A 61 -2.16 -2.26 6.32
C ALA A 61 -2.23 -0.95 5.50
N TYR A 62 -2.87 -0.94 4.32
CA TYR A 62 -3.10 0.30 3.57
C TYR A 62 -3.92 1.31 4.37
N VAL A 63 -5.06 0.87 4.91
CA VAL A 63 -6.00 1.72 5.65
C VAL A 63 -5.39 2.20 6.98
N LEU A 64 -4.83 1.28 7.77
CA LEU A 64 -4.21 1.59 9.05
C LEU A 64 -2.95 2.42 8.88
N GLY A 65 -2.17 2.19 7.82
CA GLY A 65 -1.01 3.01 7.48
C GLY A 65 -1.39 4.47 7.28
N GLY A 66 -2.40 4.74 6.44
CA GLY A 66 -2.92 6.09 6.23
C GLY A 66 -3.50 6.71 7.50
N PHE A 67 -4.36 5.98 8.22
CA PHE A 67 -5.01 6.47 9.44
C PHE A 67 -4.02 6.81 10.56
N LEU A 68 -3.04 5.94 10.79
CA LEU A 68 -2.01 6.16 11.81
C LEU A 68 -1.08 7.30 11.42
N MET A 69 -0.75 7.48 10.14
CA MET A 69 0.01 8.63 9.68
C MET A 69 -0.75 9.94 9.83
N ALA A 70 -2.06 9.97 9.55
CA ALA A 70 -2.89 11.14 9.82
C ALA A 70 -2.91 11.53 11.31
N ASN A 71 -2.69 10.55 12.19
CA ASN A 71 -2.55 10.72 13.63
C ASN A 71 -1.10 10.84 14.12
N GLU A 72 -0.17 11.18 13.22
CA GLU A 72 1.25 11.45 13.54
C GLU A 72 1.96 10.29 14.26
N ARG A 73 1.55 9.04 13.97
CA ARG A 73 2.18 7.85 14.55
C ARG A 73 3.29 7.32 13.66
N LYS A 74 4.47 7.13 14.24
CA LYS A 74 5.63 6.58 13.51
C LYS A 74 5.40 5.16 13.00
N LEU A 75 4.61 4.38 13.73
CA LEU A 75 4.17 3.06 13.31
C LEU A 75 3.36 3.11 12.00
N GLY A 76 2.53 4.15 11.81
CA GLY A 76 1.74 4.34 10.60
C GLY A 76 2.61 4.42 9.35
N TRP A 77 3.70 5.19 9.41
CA TRP A 77 4.64 5.29 8.28
C TRP A 77 5.31 3.95 7.97
N ARG A 78 5.73 3.20 8.99
CA ARG A 78 6.33 1.87 8.79
C ARG A 78 5.36 0.89 8.16
N VAL A 79 4.12 0.86 8.63
CA VAL A 79 3.05 0.01 8.09
C VAL A 79 2.72 0.42 6.65
N ALA A 80 2.61 1.72 6.38
CA ALA A 80 2.35 2.26 5.05
C ALA A 80 3.45 1.91 4.04
N VAL A 81 4.72 2.01 4.42
CA VAL A 81 5.85 1.59 3.57
C VAL A 81 5.80 0.10 3.29
N GLY A 82 5.48 -0.73 4.29
CA GLY A 82 5.29 -2.17 4.10
C GLY A 82 4.13 -2.49 3.16
N ALA A 83 2.99 -1.81 3.33
CA ALA A 83 1.83 -1.95 2.45
C ALA A 83 2.16 -1.53 1.01
N ALA A 84 2.79 -0.36 0.82
CA ALA A 84 3.17 0.14 -0.49
C ALA A 84 4.25 -0.73 -1.18
N ALA A 85 5.08 -1.45 -0.43
CA ALA A 85 6.04 -2.40 -0.98
C ALA A 85 5.41 -3.76 -1.36
N SER A 86 4.28 -4.12 -0.73
CA SER A 86 3.62 -5.42 -0.94
C SER A 86 3.24 -5.74 -2.40
N PRO A 87 2.69 -4.82 -3.24
CA PRO A 87 2.32 -5.16 -4.61
C PRO A 87 3.52 -5.58 -5.45
N PHE A 88 4.70 -4.98 -5.25
CA PHE A 88 5.93 -5.36 -5.96
C PHE A 88 6.36 -6.78 -5.62
N VAL A 89 6.38 -7.12 -4.33
CA VAL A 89 6.79 -8.44 -3.85
C VAL A 89 5.80 -9.51 -4.30
N LEU A 90 4.50 -9.25 -4.13
CA LEU A 90 3.46 -10.21 -4.48
C LEU A 90 3.37 -10.43 -5.98
N THR A 91 3.47 -9.36 -6.78
CA THR A 91 3.50 -9.45 -8.25
C THR A 91 4.68 -10.30 -8.70
N PHE A 92 5.87 -10.02 -8.18
CA PHE A 92 7.06 -10.79 -8.54
C PHE A 92 6.92 -12.28 -8.22
N ILE A 93 6.40 -12.62 -7.03
CA ILE A 93 6.18 -14.01 -6.62
C ILE A 93 5.12 -14.68 -7.50
N ALA A 94 3.94 -14.08 -7.66
CA ALA A 94 2.83 -14.69 -8.41
C ALA A 94 3.23 -14.95 -9.88
N TYR A 95 3.81 -13.97 -10.56
CA TYR A 95 4.22 -14.12 -11.95
C TYR A 95 5.43 -15.04 -12.13
N SER A 96 6.29 -15.17 -11.11
CA SER A 96 7.38 -16.17 -11.13
C SER A 96 6.84 -17.59 -11.03
N GLN A 97 5.82 -17.83 -10.19
CA GLN A 97 5.22 -19.16 -10.00
C GLN A 97 4.48 -19.69 -11.22
N ILE A 98 3.90 -18.80 -12.04
CA ILE A 98 3.24 -19.18 -13.29
C ILE A 98 4.17 -19.14 -14.51
N GLY A 99 5.48 -18.92 -14.31
CA GLY A 99 6.46 -18.94 -15.39
C GLY A 99 6.36 -17.77 -16.38
N ALA A 100 5.73 -16.66 -15.99
CA ALA A 100 5.57 -15.50 -16.86
C ALA A 100 6.92 -14.80 -17.15
N SER A 101 6.96 -14.00 -18.22
CA SER A 101 8.15 -13.24 -18.62
C SER A 101 8.54 -12.17 -17.58
N LEU A 102 9.80 -11.74 -17.62
CA LEU A 102 10.34 -10.75 -16.66
C LEU A 102 9.53 -9.45 -16.64
N ARG A 103 8.97 -9.04 -17.77
CA ARG A 103 8.09 -7.86 -17.89
C ARG A 103 6.93 -7.94 -16.90
N PHE A 104 6.19 -9.05 -16.87
CA PHE A 104 5.03 -9.19 -15.98
C PHE A 104 5.45 -9.34 -14.51
N ARG A 105 6.62 -9.92 -14.24
CA ARG A 105 7.16 -10.02 -12.87
C ARG A 105 7.51 -8.67 -12.26
N ILE A 106 7.94 -7.71 -13.08
CA ILE A 106 8.34 -6.37 -12.62
C ILE A 106 7.15 -5.40 -12.66
N PHE A 107 6.42 -5.35 -13.76
CA PHE A 107 5.40 -4.32 -14.02
C PHE A 107 3.96 -4.79 -13.75
N GLY A 108 3.75 -6.08 -13.49
CA GLY A 108 2.40 -6.66 -13.38
C GLY A 108 1.63 -6.65 -14.69
N ALA A 109 0.31 -6.89 -14.59
CA ALA A 109 -0.60 -6.87 -15.74
C ALA A 109 -0.97 -5.46 -16.21
N SER A 110 -0.95 -4.47 -15.30
CA SER A 110 -1.44 -3.12 -15.55
C SER A 110 -0.35 -2.09 -15.23
N LEU A 111 0.09 -1.37 -16.27
CA LEU A 111 1.03 -0.27 -16.12
C LEU A 111 0.46 0.89 -15.29
N VAL A 112 -0.87 1.07 -15.34
CA VAL A 112 -1.55 2.08 -14.53
C VAL A 112 -1.44 1.70 -13.06
N SER A 113 -1.81 0.46 -12.70
CA SER A 113 -1.71 -0.02 -11.31
C SER A 113 -0.26 0.09 -10.79
N PHE A 114 0.70 -0.32 -11.62
CA PHE A 114 2.12 -0.16 -11.31
C PHE A 114 2.53 1.30 -11.04
N ALA A 115 2.02 2.25 -11.84
CA ALA A 115 2.30 3.67 -11.63
C ALA A 115 1.75 4.18 -10.28
N PHE A 116 0.55 3.74 -9.88
CA PHE A 116 0.00 4.05 -8.55
C PHE A 116 0.87 3.48 -7.43
N ASP A 117 1.31 2.22 -7.54
CA ASP A 117 2.16 1.59 -6.53
C ASP A 117 3.51 2.29 -6.38
N VAL A 118 4.14 2.64 -7.50
CA VAL A 118 5.40 3.42 -7.52
C VAL A 118 5.18 4.81 -6.93
N ALA A 119 4.09 5.49 -7.29
CA ALA A 119 3.81 6.84 -6.79
C ALA A 119 3.65 6.85 -5.26
N VAL A 120 2.91 5.91 -4.68
CA VAL A 120 2.73 5.82 -3.22
C VAL A 120 4.07 5.59 -2.53
N LEU A 121 4.83 4.59 -2.99
CA LEU A 121 6.11 4.24 -2.37
C LEU A 121 7.11 5.40 -2.50
N ALA A 122 7.19 6.04 -3.67
CA ALA A 122 8.04 7.19 -3.90
C ALA A 122 7.68 8.37 -3.00
N LEU A 123 6.39 8.69 -2.85
CA LEU A 123 5.93 9.79 -2.00
C LEU A 123 6.18 9.52 -0.51
N LEU A 124 6.03 8.27 -0.04
CA LEU A 124 6.33 7.90 1.35
C LEU A 124 7.83 7.99 1.67
N LEU A 125 8.68 7.66 0.69
CA LEU A 125 10.14 7.69 0.83
C LEU A 125 10.75 9.04 0.44
N HIS A 126 9.96 9.96 -0.11
CA HIS A 126 10.40 11.28 -0.50
C HIS A 126 11.03 12.03 0.69
N PRO A 127 12.12 12.81 0.49
CA PRO A 127 12.81 13.51 1.59
C PRO A 127 11.87 14.33 2.47
N GLN A 128 10.93 15.08 1.87
CA GLN A 128 9.95 15.87 2.62
C GLN A 128 9.08 15.02 3.56
N SER A 129 8.62 13.85 3.10
CA SER A 129 7.83 12.93 3.91
C SER A 129 8.66 12.30 5.02
N ARG A 130 9.93 11.97 4.73
CA ARG A 130 10.88 11.40 5.71
C ARG A 130 11.33 12.40 6.77
N GLU A 131 11.51 13.66 6.41
CA GLU A 131 11.83 14.72 7.36
C GLU A 131 10.65 15.03 8.26
N HIS A 132 9.44 15.14 7.67
CA HIS A 132 8.23 15.39 8.45
C HIS A 132 7.97 14.27 9.46
N GLN A 133 7.98 13.00 9.05
CA GLN A 133 7.77 11.88 9.99
C GLN A 133 8.89 11.77 11.02
N ARG A 134 10.12 12.20 10.72
CA ARG A 134 11.23 12.18 11.69
C ARG A 134 11.03 13.21 12.81
N ILE A 135 10.50 14.39 12.48
CA ILE A 135 10.37 15.51 13.41
C ILE A 135 9.06 15.42 14.20
N TRP A 136 7.95 15.11 13.52
CA TRP A 136 6.60 15.25 14.07
C TRP A 136 5.99 13.94 14.54
N TYR A 137 6.45 12.78 14.03
CA TYR A 137 5.81 11.52 14.43
C TYR A 137 6.41 10.96 15.71
N HIS A 138 5.52 10.51 16.58
CA HIS A 138 5.84 9.90 17.88
C HIS A 138 5.60 8.39 17.89
#